data_AF-E8KK42-F1
#
_entry.id   AF-E8KK42-F1
#
_cell.length_a   1.000
_cell.length_b   1.000
_cell.length_c   1.000
_cell.angle_alpha   90.00
_cell.angle_beta   90.00
_cell.angle_gamma   90.00
#
_symmetry.space_group_name_H-M   'P 1'
#
loop_
_entity.id
_entity.type
_entity.pdbx_description
1 polymer ?
#
loop_
_entity_poly.entity_id
_entity_poly.type
_entity_poly.pdbx_seq_one_letter_code
_entity_poly.pdbx_strand_id
1 'polypeptide(L)' 'MQIQNPILPGFNPDPSIVRVEDTYYIASSTFEWFPGVRIHASKDLVYWNLIKNVLDTTTLLDMKGNPSSGGGDLGT' A
#
# COMPACT_ATOMS: atom_id res chain seq x y z
N MET A 1 -14.01 -14.82 13.52
CA MET A 1 -14.49 -13.44 13.26
C MET A 1 -14.69 -13.30 11.76
N GLN A 2 -15.66 -12.52 11.30
CA GLN A 2 -15.93 -12.34 9.86
C GLN A 2 -15.15 -11.15 9.31
N ILE A 3 -14.81 -11.17 8.02
CA ILE A 3 -14.20 -10.04 7.33
C ILE A 3 -15.19 -8.87 7.33
N GLN A 4 -14.73 -7.67 7.69
CA GLN A 4 -15.48 -6.43 7.58
C GLN A 4 -14.78 -5.50 6.59
N ASN A 5 -15.50 -5.10 5.54
CA ASN A 5 -14.97 -4.18 4.54
C ASN A 5 -15.11 -2.71 4.97
N PRO A 6 -14.16 -1.83 4.57
CA PRO A 6 -12.91 -2.14 3.86
C PRO A 6 -11.82 -2.69 4.80
N ILE A 7 -11.15 -3.77 4.39
CA ILE A 7 -10.06 -4.38 5.17
C ILE A 7 -8.81 -3.49 5.28
N LEU A 8 -8.65 -2.54 4.35
CA LEU A 8 -7.63 -1.49 4.38
C LEU A 8 -8.31 -0.13 4.18
N PRO A 9 -8.71 0.57 5.25
CA PRO A 9 -9.38 1.87 5.15
C PRO A 9 -8.42 2.98 4.65
N GLY A 10 -8.97 4.06 4.10
CA GLY A 10 -8.21 5.19 3.57
C GLY A 10 -7.66 4.96 2.16
N PHE A 11 -6.62 5.71 1.78
CA PHE A 11 -6.01 5.65 0.45
C PHE A 11 -5.15 4.39 0.29
N ASN A 12 -5.75 3.24 -0.01
CA ASN A 12 -5.04 1.99 -0.38
C ASN A 12 -5.58 1.42 -1.71
N PRO A 13 -5.33 2.10 -2.84
CA PRO A 13 -5.78 1.67 -4.16
C PRO A 13 -4.99 0.46 -4.69
N ASP A 14 -5.59 -0.23 -5.66
CA ASP A 14 -5.01 -1.33 -6.44
C ASP A 14 -4.45 -2.48 -5.60
N PRO A 15 -5.28 -3.19 -4.80
CA PRO A 15 -4.79 -4.27 -3.95
C PRO A 15 -4.32 -5.47 -4.80
N SER A 16 -3.01 -5.75 -4.74
CA SER A 16 -2.42 -6.99 -5.26
C SER A 16 -2.08 -7.92 -4.10
N ILE A 17 -2.73 -9.09 -4.04
CA ILE A 17 -2.61 -10.04 -2.94
C ILE A 17 -1.81 -11.30 -3.31
N VAL A 18 -0.95 -11.75 -2.41
CA VAL A 18 -0.24 -13.04 -2.52
C VAL A 18 -0.21 -13.75 -1.16
N ARG A 19 -0.15 -15.08 -1.16
CA ARG A 19 0.07 -15.91 0.04
C ARG A 19 1.43 -16.59 -0.05
N VAL A 20 2.21 -16.51 1.01
CA VAL A 20 3.46 -17.27 1.20
C VAL A 20 3.34 -17.99 2.54
N GLU A 21 3.41 -19.33 2.50
CA GLU A 21 3.19 -20.19 3.68
C GLU A 21 1.87 -19.86 4.40
N ASP A 22 1.93 -19.34 5.63
CA ASP A 22 0.79 -19.00 6.48
C ASP A 22 0.52 -17.48 6.56
N THR A 23 1.13 -16.69 5.66
CA THR A 23 0.98 -15.24 5.66
C THR A 23 0.48 -14.73 4.30
N TYR A 24 -0.49 -13.83 4.36
CA TYR A 24 -1.01 -13.08 3.23
C TYR A 24 -0.38 -11.69 3.21
N TYR A 25 -0.09 -11.20 2.01
CA TYR A 25 0.48 -9.88 1.78
C TYR A 25 -0.38 -9.14 0.76
N ILE A 26 -0.68 -7.86 1.03
CA ILE A 26 -1.31 -6.94 0.06
C ILE A 26 -0.33 -5.81 -0.22
N ALA A 27 0.02 -5.66 -1.49
CA ALA A 27 0.65 -4.44 -1.99
C ALA A 27 -0.44 -3.47 -2.47
N SER A 28 -0.33 -2.20 -2.09
CA SER A 28 -1.19 -1.12 -2.58
C SER A 28 -0.35 -0.01 -3.19
N SER A 29 -0.85 0.59 -4.29
CA SER A 29 -0.18 1.69 -4.98
C SER A 29 -0.16 2.95 -4.10
N THR A 30 0.95 3.69 -4.18
CA THR A 30 1.12 4.98 -3.47
C THR A 30 1.24 6.15 -4.45
N PHE A 31 1.14 5.90 -5.76
CA PHE A 31 1.37 6.88 -6.82
C PHE A 31 2.63 7.73 -6.58
N GLU A 32 2.51 9.06 -6.49
CA GLU A 32 3.59 10.02 -6.26
C GLU A 32 4.10 10.08 -4.81
N TRP A 33 3.49 9.37 -3.87
CA TRP A 33 3.87 9.41 -2.46
C TRP A 33 5.10 8.54 -2.17
N PHE A 34 6.12 9.15 -1.56
CA PHE A 34 7.35 8.49 -1.09
C PHE A 34 7.40 8.43 0.44
N PRO A 35 7.81 7.31 1.06
CA PRO A 35 8.27 6.05 0.44
C PRO A 35 7.12 5.27 -0.22
N GLY A 36 7.42 4.69 -1.39
CA GLY A 36 6.41 4.13 -2.27
C GLY A 36 6.09 2.66 -2.04
N VAL A 37 4.92 2.22 -2.51
CA VAL A 37 4.36 0.86 -2.43
C VAL A 37 4.24 0.36 -0.98
N ARG A 38 3.02 0.40 -0.45
CA ARG A 38 2.69 -0.10 0.90
C ARG A 38 2.45 -1.60 0.87
N ILE A 39 3.14 -2.36 1.73
CA ILE A 39 2.85 -3.78 1.96
C ILE A 39 2.19 -3.97 3.33
N HIS A 40 0.97 -4.50 3.32
CA HIS A 40 0.27 -4.99 4.50
C HIS A 40 0.38 -6.51 4.59
N ALA A 41 0.36 -7.06 5.80
CA ALA A 41 0.27 -8.49 6.00
C ALA A 41 -0.81 -8.91 7.00
N SER A 42 -1.31 -10.11 6.80
CA SER A 42 -2.31 -10.76 7.64
C SER A 42 -2.08 -12.28 7.68
N LYS A 43 -2.48 -12.93 8.77
CA LYS A 43 -2.55 -14.40 8.85
C LYS A 43 -3.97 -14.94 8.70
N ASP A 44 -4.98 -14.07 8.81
CA ASP A 44 -6.38 -14.46 8.91
C ASP A 44 -7.30 -13.72 7.93
N LEU A 45 -6.74 -12.87 7.06
CA LEU A 45 -7.44 -12.00 6.10
C LEU A 45 -8.34 -10.93 6.74
N VAL A 46 -8.48 -10.92 8.06
CA VAL A 46 -9.32 -9.99 8.82
C VAL A 46 -8.49 -8.82 9.32
N TYR A 47 -7.36 -9.12 9.98
CA TYR A 47 -6.50 -8.11 10.57
C TYR A 47 -5.25 -7.90 9.74
N TRP A 48 -5.03 -6.66 9.32
CA TRP A 48 -3.92 -6.27 8.46
C TRP A 48 -3.01 -5.27 9.16
N ASN A 49 -1.70 -5.53 9.15
CA ASN A 49 -0.68 -4.63 9.68
C ASN A 49 0.24 -4.15 8.55
N LEU A 50 0.55 -2.86 8.52
CA LEU A 50 1.55 -2.32 7.61
C LEU A 50 2.94 -2.83 8.03
N ILE A 51 3.61 -3.59 7.16
CA ILE A 51 4.96 -4.10 7.43
C ILE A 51 6.02 -3.13 6.91
N LYS A 52 5.89 -2.66 5.66
CA LYS A 52 6.93 -1.86 5.02
C LYS A 52 6.41 -1.05 3.83
N ASN A 53 7.06 0.08 3.57
CA ASN A 53 7.05 0.76 2.27
C ASN A 53 8.30 0.33 1.49
N VAL A 54 8.14 -0.36 0.36
CA VAL A 54 9.24 -1.10 -0.29
C VAL A 54 10.19 -0.17 -1.07
N LEU A 55 9.67 0.95 -1.56
CA LEU A 55 10.45 1.97 -2.24
C LEU A 55 10.88 3.03 -1.21
N ASP A 56 11.84 2.66 -0.35
CA ASP A 56 12.35 3.48 0.76
C ASP A 56 13.73 4.10 0.48
N THR A 57 14.32 3.87 -0.70
CA THR A 57 15.59 4.49 -1.14
C THR A 57 15.50 5.04 -2.57
N THR A 58 16.26 6.09 -2.86
CA THR A 58 16.30 6.75 -4.19
C THR A 58 16.91 5.88 -5.29
N THR A 59 17.69 4.86 -4.92
CA THR A 59 18.17 3.81 -5.84
C THR A 59 17.05 2.90 -6.36
N LEU A 60 15.96 2.75 -5.60
CA LEU A 60 14.81 1.93 -5.97
C LEU A 60 13.71 2.77 -6.66
N LEU A 61 13.63 4.07 -6.34
CA LEU A 61 12.73 5.02 -7.00
C LEU A 61 13.30 6.45 -6.93
N ASP A 62 13.80 6.97 -8.06
CA ASP A 62 14.21 8.37 -8.21
C ASP A 62 13.08 9.16 -8.88
N MET A 63 12.41 10.02 -8.11
CA MET A 63 11.30 10.85 -8.61
C MET A 63 11.72 12.30 -8.91
N LYS A 64 13.02 12.60 -8.99
CA LYS A 64 13.47 13.96 -9.36
C LYS A 64 12.97 14.34 -10.76
N GLY A 65 12.20 15.41 -10.82
CA GLY A 65 11.71 15.97 -12.09
C GLY A 65 10.39 15.38 -12.58
N ASN A 66 9.73 14.50 -11.82
CA ASN A 66 8.39 14.03 -12.17
C ASN A 66 7.33 15.02 -11.63
N PRO A 67 6.57 15.72 -12.48
CA PRO A 67 5.52 16.63 -12.02
C PRO A 67 4.37 15.86 -11.35
N SER A 68 3.77 16.44 -10.30
CA SER A 68 2.60 15.87 -9.62
C SER A 68 1.48 15.59 -10.61
N SER A 69 1.11 14.32 -10.73
CA SER A 69 0.06 13.85 -11.62
C SER A 69 -1.30 13.90 -10.92
N GLY A 70 -1.66 15.05 -10.35
CA GLY A 70 -3.05 15.35 -9.95
C GLY A 70 -3.79 14.31 -9.10
N GLY A 71 -3.12 13.58 -8.21
CA GLY A 71 -3.77 12.70 -7.23
C GLY A 71 -4.53 13.54 -6.21
N GLY A 72 -5.84 13.67 -6.41
CA GLY A 72 -6.72 14.60 -5.69
C GLY A 72 -6.55 14.62 -4.17
N ASP A 73 -6.10 15.77 -3.66
CA ASP A 73 -6.38 16.25 -2.32
C ASP A 73 -7.90 16.51 -2.22
N LEU A 74 -8.65 15.60 -1.60
CA LEU A 74 -9.98 15.92 -1.07
C LEU A 74 -9.80 16.44 0.36
N GLY A 75 -9.27 17.65 0.42
CA GLY A 75 -9.19 18.48 1.62
C GLY A 75 -10.01 19.76 1.44
N THR A 76 -11.34 19.64 1.36
CA THR A 76 -12.35 20.62 1.81
C THR A 76 -13.67 19.91 2.06
#